data_AF-A0A917MBM0-F1
#
_entry.id   AF-A0A917MBM0-F1
#
_cell.length_a   1.000
_cell.length_b   1.000
_cell.length_c   1.000
_cell.angle_alpha   90.00
_cell.angle_beta   90.00
_cell.angle_gamma   90.00
#
_symmetry.space_group_name_H-M   'P 1'
#
loop_
_entity.id
_entity.type
_entity.pdbx_description
1 polymer ?
#
loop_
_entity_poly.entity_id
_entity_poly.type
_entity_poly.pdbx_seq_one_letter_code
_entity_poly.pdbx_strand_id
1 'polypeptide(L)'
;MKLIQKVLIMFLITLSANSIAQGSDNSGNINSGFRFAIDDQKGHPFLKSDWYEGNFVKNDGTTSDKMLINYQIVDNFLTVMKMEGGEKIFLKINNDDYKGFVIKDKDNKVFIYKKIEGNLFDSKKKEDKFYLMSNPPKSTIVIESTKTYKDPNASGWSSSTNTTKRGEYKSSTTAYVLNKDNKYVKVKYSTSSIAKAFSDKKKEIKAFIKKQNIKIDDAADLIPIVDYYYSIK
;
A
#
# COMPACT_ATOMS: atom_id res chain seq x y z
N MET A 1 25.36 0.22 41.12
CA MET A 1 24.31 1.26 41.11
C MET A 1 24.81 2.43 40.26
N LYS A 2 24.02 2.82 39.25
CA LYS A 2 24.21 3.99 38.35
C LYS A 2 25.45 3.96 37.44
N LEU A 3 25.34 3.35 36.25
CA LEU A 3 25.96 3.90 35.02
C LEU A 3 25.49 3.26 33.69
N ILE A 4 24.26 2.73 33.57
CA ILE A 4 23.75 2.18 32.30
C ILE A 4 22.30 2.60 32.09
N GLN A 5 22.08 3.91 31.99
CA GLN A 5 20.75 4.46 31.68
C GLN A 5 20.89 5.89 31.19
N LYS A 6 21.52 6.08 30.01
CA LYS A 6 21.57 7.38 29.30
C LYS A 6 22.14 7.27 27.88
N VAL A 7 21.70 6.27 27.11
CA VAL A 7 21.82 6.30 25.63
C VAL A 7 20.46 5.96 25.05
N LEU A 8 19.52 6.87 25.30
CA LEU A 8 18.26 7.00 24.60
C LEU A 8 18.17 8.48 24.22
N ILE A 9 17.79 8.75 22.97
CA ILE A 9 17.49 10.10 22.42
C ILE A 9 18.73 10.88 21.98
N MET A 10 19.30 10.52 20.83
CA MET A 10 19.96 11.49 19.94
C MET A 10 20.07 10.92 18.53
N PHE A 11 18.97 10.94 17.76
CA PHE A 11 19.06 10.88 16.29
C PHE A 11 17.89 11.64 15.69
N LEU A 12 17.92 12.96 15.87
CA LEU A 12 17.14 13.90 15.09
C LEU A 12 17.81 15.27 15.13
N ILE A 13 18.04 15.79 13.93
CA ILE A 13 18.34 17.18 13.55
C ILE A 13 19.84 17.51 13.39
N THR A 14 20.10 18.21 12.28
CA THR A 14 21.36 18.74 11.68
C THR A 14 21.97 17.78 10.65
N LEU A 15 22.23 18.16 9.39
CA LEU A 15 22.58 19.47 8.86
C LEU A 15 22.14 19.56 7.38
N SER A 16 21.43 20.63 7.02
CA SER A 16 21.32 21.12 5.65
C SER A 16 22.57 21.94 5.33
N ALA A 17 23.39 21.45 4.41
CA ALA A 17 24.37 22.25 3.68
C ALA A 17 24.44 21.75 2.24
N ASN A 18 24.14 22.65 1.32
CA ASN A 18 24.16 22.42 -0.12
C ASN A 18 25.58 22.02 -0.57
N SER A 19 25.68 20.84 -1.18
CA SER A 19 26.75 20.53 -2.13
C SER A 19 26.09 20.39 -3.48
N ILE A 20 26.23 21.40 -4.34
CA ILE A 20 25.99 21.26 -5.78
C ILE A 20 27.16 20.44 -6.30
N ALA A 21 27.01 19.12 -6.25
CA ALA A 21 27.78 18.23 -7.09
C ALA A 21 27.02 18.13 -8.41
N GLN A 22 27.53 18.79 -9.45
CA GLN A 22 27.19 18.44 -10.83
C GLN A 22 27.88 17.10 -11.14
N GLY A 23 27.32 16.03 -10.57
CA GLY A 23 27.56 14.69 -11.06
C GLY A 23 26.83 14.56 -12.39
N SER A 24 27.56 14.21 -13.43
CA SER A 24 27.04 13.70 -14.69
C SER A 24 26.37 12.34 -14.46
N ASP A 25 25.30 12.34 -13.67
CA ASP A 25 24.39 11.23 -13.60
C ASP A 25 23.43 11.38 -14.76
N ASN A 26 23.41 10.33 -15.59
CA ASN A 26 22.43 10.08 -16.62
C ASN A 26 21.04 9.98 -15.94
N SER A 27 20.50 11.14 -15.57
CA SER A 27 19.28 11.29 -14.80
C SER A 27 18.14 10.76 -15.67
N GLY A 28 17.55 9.63 -15.27
CA GLY A 28 16.24 9.20 -15.72
C GLY A 28 15.25 10.33 -15.45
N ASN A 29 15.06 11.17 -16.46
CA ASN A 29 14.26 12.37 -16.43
C ASN A 29 12.81 11.95 -16.19
N ILE A 30 12.18 12.46 -15.12
CA ILE A 30 10.78 12.18 -14.76
C ILE A 30 9.81 12.78 -15.81
N ASN A 31 10.34 13.48 -16.83
CA ASN A 31 9.66 13.72 -18.11
C ASN A 31 9.35 12.45 -18.93
N SER A 32 9.79 11.25 -18.52
CA SER A 32 9.55 9.99 -19.24
C SER A 32 8.17 9.35 -19.02
N GLY A 33 7.35 9.92 -18.14
CA GLY A 33 6.00 9.41 -17.92
C GLY A 33 5.07 9.64 -19.11
N PHE A 34 4.20 8.68 -19.40
CA PHE A 34 3.23 8.82 -20.49
C PHE A 34 2.02 9.65 -20.01
N ARG A 35 1.66 10.71 -20.75
CA ARG A 35 0.44 11.47 -20.48
C ARG A 35 -0.79 10.57 -20.66
N PHE A 36 -1.78 10.71 -19.78
CA PHE A 36 -3.06 10.02 -19.90
C PHE A 36 -4.22 10.92 -19.41
N ALA A 37 -5.44 10.64 -19.90
CA ALA A 37 -6.64 11.33 -19.48
C ALA A 37 -7.32 10.60 -18.32
N ILE A 38 -7.98 11.34 -17.43
CA ILE A 38 -8.81 10.78 -16.37
C ILE A 38 -10.27 10.87 -16.82
N ASP A 39 -10.94 9.73 -16.87
CA ASP A 39 -12.37 9.67 -17.17
C ASP A 39 -13.22 10.05 -15.94
N ASP A 40 -14.27 10.84 -16.15
CA ASP A 40 -15.18 11.35 -15.11
C ASP A 40 -16.36 10.38 -14.89
N GLN A 41 -16.03 9.18 -14.45
CA GLN A 41 -17.03 8.20 -14.01
C GLN A 41 -17.41 8.44 -12.55
N LYS A 42 -18.60 8.00 -12.13
CA LYS A 42 -18.98 8.08 -10.71
C LYS A 42 -18.05 7.20 -9.86
N GLY A 43 -17.13 7.84 -9.13
CA GLY A 43 -16.01 7.19 -8.45
C GLY A 43 -14.69 7.48 -9.18
N HIS A 44 -13.68 6.63 -9.01
CA HIS A 44 -12.40 6.75 -9.73
C HIS A 44 -11.59 5.45 -9.61
N PRO A 45 -10.74 5.11 -10.59
CA PRO A 45 -9.93 3.89 -10.56
C PRO A 45 -8.70 3.99 -9.63
N PHE A 46 -8.41 5.18 -9.11
CA PHE A 46 -7.26 5.38 -8.23
C PHE A 46 -7.45 4.86 -6.80
N LEU A 47 -6.33 4.54 -6.16
CA LEU A 47 -6.22 4.13 -4.76
C LEU A 47 -6.84 5.16 -3.82
N LYS A 48 -6.50 6.44 -4.02
CA LYS A 48 -6.96 7.57 -3.21
C LYS A 48 -7.82 8.52 -4.04
N SER A 49 -8.78 9.18 -3.39
CA SER A 49 -9.70 10.13 -4.03
C SER A 49 -9.05 11.46 -4.39
N ASP A 50 -7.90 11.74 -3.79
CA ASP A 50 -7.14 12.96 -4.02
C ASP A 50 -5.68 12.62 -4.34
N TRP A 51 -4.93 13.62 -4.78
CA TRP A 51 -3.50 13.52 -5.01
C TRP A 51 -2.75 13.93 -3.76
N TYR A 52 -1.76 13.12 -3.38
CA TYR A 52 -1.07 13.29 -2.10
C TYR A 52 0.41 13.51 -2.31
N GLU A 53 0.99 14.38 -1.48
CA GLU A 53 2.44 14.54 -1.46
C GLU A 53 3.10 13.22 -1.06
N GLY A 54 4.12 12.85 -1.84
CA GLY A 54 4.81 11.60 -1.63
C GLY A 54 6.10 11.50 -2.41
N ASN A 55 6.77 10.37 -2.21
CA ASN A 55 7.99 9.99 -2.90
C ASN A 55 7.83 8.55 -3.38
N PHE A 56 8.37 8.25 -4.55
CA PHE A 56 8.60 6.87 -4.95
C PHE A 56 9.90 6.37 -4.33
N VAL A 57 9.94 5.07 -4.01
CA VAL A 57 11.13 4.39 -3.51
C VAL A 57 11.69 3.55 -4.65
N LYS A 58 12.85 3.96 -5.17
CA LYS A 58 13.54 3.28 -6.27
C LYS A 58 14.10 1.94 -5.82
N ASN A 59 14.42 1.07 -6.77
CA ASN A 59 14.95 -0.27 -6.48
C ASN A 59 16.24 -0.23 -5.66
N ASP A 60 17.12 0.75 -5.91
CA ASP A 60 18.36 1.00 -5.15
C ASP A 60 18.13 1.49 -3.70
N GLY A 61 16.89 1.84 -3.33
CA GLY A 61 16.54 2.34 -2.01
C GLY A 61 16.56 3.85 -1.86
N THR A 62 17.01 4.59 -2.88
CA THR A 62 16.86 6.03 -2.92
C THR A 62 15.40 6.42 -3.16
N THR A 63 15.07 7.67 -2.83
CA THR A 63 13.73 8.23 -3.05
C THR A 63 13.75 9.19 -4.23
N SER A 64 12.64 9.25 -4.98
CA SER A 64 12.41 10.37 -5.90
C SER A 64 12.28 11.69 -5.15
N ASP A 65 12.29 12.80 -5.90
CA ASP A 65 11.80 14.07 -5.38
C ASP A 65 10.34 13.97 -4.93
N LYS A 66 9.94 14.93 -4.09
CA LYS A 66 8.56 15.03 -3.62
C LYS A 66 7.65 15.46 -4.78
N MET A 67 6.52 14.79 -4.91
CA MET A 67 5.54 15.01 -5.97
C MET A 67 4.13 14.67 -5.50
N LEU A 68 3.13 15.10 -6.24
CA LEU A 68 1.74 14.72 -6.01
C LEU A 68 1.48 13.39 -6.70
N ILE A 69 1.35 12.31 -5.93
CA ILE A 69 1.24 10.94 -6.44
C ILE A 69 -0.11 10.33 -6.12
N ASN A 70 -0.47 9.35 -6.95
CA ASN A 70 -1.55 8.41 -6.70
C ASN A 70 -1.19 7.08 -7.38
N TYR A 71 -1.99 6.05 -7.14
CA TYR A 71 -1.81 4.73 -7.74
C TYR A 71 -3.11 4.31 -8.42
N GLN A 72 -3.07 4.08 -9.73
CA GLN A 72 -4.22 3.57 -10.47
C GLN A 72 -4.28 2.06 -10.25
N ILE A 73 -5.18 1.63 -9.35
CA ILE A 73 -5.18 0.25 -8.80
C ILE A 73 -5.90 -0.77 -9.68
N VAL A 74 -6.71 -0.32 -10.64
CA VAL A 74 -7.43 -1.18 -11.59
C VAL A 74 -6.45 -1.73 -12.62
N ASP A 75 -5.68 -0.85 -13.24
CA ASP A 75 -4.72 -1.20 -14.30
C ASP A 75 -3.26 -1.26 -13.81
N ASN A 76 -3.07 -1.17 -12.49
CA ASN A 76 -1.79 -1.37 -11.82
C ASN A 76 -0.67 -0.45 -12.36
N PHE A 77 -0.82 0.88 -12.23
CA PHE A 77 0.28 1.79 -12.55
C PHE A 77 0.37 3.00 -11.61
N LEU A 78 1.61 3.37 -11.26
CA LEU A 78 1.91 4.57 -10.50
C LEU A 78 1.63 5.82 -11.34
N THR A 79 1.13 6.87 -10.68
CA THR A 79 0.76 8.11 -11.34
C THR A 79 1.25 9.33 -10.59
N VAL A 80 1.57 10.37 -11.35
CA VAL A 80 1.95 11.69 -10.85
C VAL A 80 1.02 12.73 -11.44
N MET A 81 0.65 13.73 -10.64
CA MET A 81 0.02 14.95 -11.11
C MET A 81 0.98 16.13 -10.96
N LYS A 82 1.05 16.97 -12.00
CA LYS A 82 1.81 18.22 -11.98
C LYS A 82 0.98 19.35 -12.59
N MET A 83 1.33 20.58 -12.25
CA MET A 83 0.81 21.78 -12.90
C MET A 83 1.77 22.20 -14.02
N GLU A 84 1.29 22.39 -15.24
CA GLU A 84 2.06 22.89 -16.37
C GLU A 84 1.18 23.92 -17.09
N GLY A 85 1.64 25.17 -17.21
CA GLY A 85 0.84 26.24 -17.83
C GLY A 85 -0.48 26.57 -17.12
N GLY A 86 -0.63 26.22 -15.83
CA GLY A 86 -1.90 26.36 -15.09
C GLY A 86 -2.86 25.18 -15.23
N GLU A 87 -2.51 24.17 -16.03
CA GLU A 87 -3.31 22.97 -16.23
C GLU A 87 -2.76 21.77 -15.45
N LYS A 88 -3.66 20.88 -15.04
CA LYS A 88 -3.29 19.60 -14.42
C LYS A 88 -2.88 18.60 -15.50
N ILE A 89 -1.66 18.08 -15.39
CA ILE A 89 -1.16 17.00 -16.24
C ILE A 89 -0.95 15.77 -15.39
N PHE A 90 -1.41 14.62 -15.91
CA PHE A 90 -1.27 13.32 -15.28
C PHE A 90 -0.30 12.45 -16.07
N LEU A 91 0.67 11.87 -15.37
CA LEU A 91 1.72 11.05 -15.96
C LEU A 91 1.65 9.64 -15.37
N LYS A 92 1.67 8.63 -16.24
CA LYS A 92 1.89 7.24 -15.87
C LYS A 92 3.39 6.98 -15.74
N ILE A 93 3.77 6.35 -14.63
CA ILE A 93 5.15 6.01 -14.31
C ILE A 93 5.36 4.50 -14.50
N ASN A 94 6.56 4.10 -14.92
CA ASN A 94 6.92 2.69 -15.04
C ASN A 94 7.09 2.07 -13.64
N ASN A 95 6.27 1.07 -13.31
CA ASN A 95 6.31 0.41 -12.00
C ASN A 95 7.59 -0.39 -11.76
N ASP A 96 8.33 -0.76 -12.80
CA ASP A 96 9.51 -1.61 -12.67
C ASP A 96 10.73 -0.86 -12.12
N ASP A 97 10.71 0.47 -12.17
CA ASP A 97 11.77 1.32 -11.61
C ASP A 97 11.65 1.49 -10.08
N TYR A 98 10.55 1.04 -9.49
CA TYR A 98 10.20 1.32 -8.09
C TYR A 98 9.78 0.09 -7.31
N LYS A 99 10.31 -0.03 -6.09
CA LYS A 99 9.94 -1.07 -5.12
C LYS A 99 8.85 -0.64 -4.14
N GLY A 100 8.43 0.62 -4.18
CA GLY A 100 7.42 1.15 -3.29
C GLY A 100 7.17 2.63 -3.47
N PHE A 101 6.27 3.15 -2.66
CA PHE A 101 6.00 4.59 -2.59
C PHE A 101 5.46 4.96 -1.21
N VAL A 102 5.63 6.23 -0.85
CA VAL A 102 5.17 6.77 0.43
C VAL A 102 4.29 7.97 0.13
N ILE A 103 3.10 8.02 0.73
CA ILE A 103 2.22 9.19 0.68
C ILE A 103 1.92 9.69 2.08
N LYS A 104 1.71 11.00 2.20
CA LYS A 104 1.15 11.63 3.39
C LYS A 104 -0.26 12.09 3.09
N ASP A 105 -1.22 11.75 3.94
CA ASP A 105 -2.56 12.30 3.80
C ASP A 105 -2.68 13.75 4.32
N LYS A 106 -3.90 14.30 4.28
CA LYS A 106 -4.20 15.67 4.72
C LYS A 106 -3.95 15.86 6.23
N ASP A 107 -3.99 14.78 7.00
CA ASP A 107 -3.72 14.77 8.43
C ASP A 107 -2.25 14.45 8.74
N ASN A 108 -1.37 14.50 7.73
CA ASN A 108 0.05 14.13 7.79
C ASN A 108 0.31 12.66 8.18
N LYS A 109 -0.70 11.79 8.10
CA LYS A 109 -0.51 10.36 8.34
C LYS A 109 0.26 9.75 7.18
N VAL A 110 1.33 9.04 7.51
CA VAL A 110 2.22 8.40 6.54
C VAL A 110 1.70 7.02 6.18
N PHE A 111 1.60 6.74 4.89
CA PHE A 111 1.28 5.42 4.36
C PHE A 111 2.42 4.93 3.48
N ILE A 112 2.94 3.74 3.80
CA ILE A 112 4.08 3.13 3.11
C ILE A 112 3.54 1.96 2.27
N TYR A 113 3.72 2.05 0.97
CA TYR A 113 3.34 1.01 0.02
C TYR A 113 4.59 0.31 -0.52
N LYS A 114 4.54 -1.02 -0.57
CA LYS A 114 5.64 -1.86 -1.06
C LYS A 114 5.16 -2.71 -2.23
N LYS A 115 5.96 -2.81 -3.28
CA LYS A 115 5.76 -3.75 -4.39
C LYS A 115 6.02 -5.16 -3.85
N ILE A 116 5.06 -6.05 -4.03
CA ILE A 116 5.16 -7.44 -3.62
C ILE A 116 4.92 -8.32 -4.84
N GLU A 117 5.83 -9.25 -5.05
CA GLU A 117 5.73 -10.22 -6.14
C GLU A 117 4.52 -11.13 -5.96
N GLY A 118 3.80 -11.38 -7.05
CA GLY A 118 2.58 -12.19 -7.02
C GLY A 118 2.80 -13.64 -6.60
N ASN A 119 4.03 -14.14 -6.75
CA ASN A 119 4.47 -15.47 -6.33
C ASN A 119 4.65 -15.60 -4.80
N LEU A 120 4.72 -14.50 -4.05
CA LEU A 120 4.88 -14.49 -2.59
C LEU A 120 3.54 -14.70 -1.86
N PHE A 121 2.43 -14.83 -2.59
CA PHE A 121 1.14 -15.15 -2.01
C PHE A 121 0.88 -16.67 -2.05
N ASP A 122 0.24 -17.18 -0.99
CA ASP A 122 -0.18 -18.59 -0.91
C ASP A 122 -1.12 -18.96 -2.06
N SER A 123 -2.06 -18.04 -2.36
CA SER A 123 -2.79 -18.04 -3.62
C SER A 123 -2.08 -17.13 -4.61
N LYS A 124 -1.27 -17.72 -5.49
CA LYS A 124 -0.46 -16.99 -6.49
C LYS A 124 -1.29 -15.94 -7.23
N LYS A 125 -0.78 -14.70 -7.23
CA LYS A 125 -1.37 -13.58 -7.97
C LYS A 125 -0.79 -13.54 -9.39
N LYS A 126 -1.56 -12.96 -10.32
CA LYS A 126 -1.17 -12.86 -11.74
C LYS A 126 -0.08 -11.82 -12.01
N GLU A 127 0.03 -10.83 -11.14
CA GLU A 127 0.87 -9.66 -11.32
C GLU A 127 1.38 -9.17 -9.98
N ASP A 128 2.50 -8.46 -10.02
CA ASP A 128 3.09 -7.78 -8.87
C ASP A 128 2.34 -6.47 -8.64
N LYS A 129 2.06 -6.16 -7.37
CA LYS A 129 1.30 -4.95 -7.01
C LYS A 129 1.90 -4.25 -5.81
N PHE A 130 1.45 -3.01 -5.59
CA PHE A 130 1.76 -2.25 -4.38
C PHE A 130 0.73 -2.50 -3.29
N TYR A 131 1.22 -2.87 -2.10
CA TYR A 131 0.42 -3.17 -0.91
C TYR A 131 0.79 -2.22 0.22
N LEU A 132 -0.20 -1.77 0.99
CA LEU A 132 0.04 -0.95 2.18
C LEU A 132 0.68 -1.81 3.28
N MET A 133 1.79 -1.37 3.84
CA MET A 133 2.43 -2.00 5.00
C MET A 133 1.74 -1.54 6.28
N SER A 134 1.12 -2.47 7.02
CA SER A 134 0.48 -2.14 8.30
C SER A 134 1.46 -2.12 9.47
N ASN A 135 2.61 -2.79 9.36
CA ASN A 135 3.65 -2.82 10.38
C ASN A 135 5.06 -2.59 9.79
N PRO A 136 5.31 -1.38 9.25
CA PRO A 136 6.66 -1.03 8.81
C PRO A 136 7.67 -1.09 9.98
N PRO A 137 8.92 -1.51 9.72
CA PRO A 137 9.48 -1.93 8.43
C PRO A 137 9.27 -3.42 8.12
N LYS A 138 8.73 -4.23 9.05
CA LYS A 138 8.71 -5.70 8.96
C LYS A 138 7.87 -6.24 7.79
N SER A 139 6.86 -5.52 7.30
CA SER A 139 5.99 -5.93 6.18
C SER A 139 5.34 -7.32 6.34
N THR A 140 5.21 -7.81 7.57
CA THR A 140 4.56 -9.11 7.83
C THR A 140 3.04 -9.02 7.81
N ILE A 141 2.49 -7.81 7.81
CA ILE A 141 1.07 -7.52 7.57
C ILE A 141 0.98 -6.52 6.43
N VAL A 142 0.24 -6.89 5.38
CA VAL A 142 0.03 -6.03 4.20
C VAL A 142 -1.43 -6.00 3.80
N ILE A 143 -1.87 -4.86 3.27
CA ILE A 143 -3.25 -4.65 2.82
C ILE A 143 -3.26 -4.42 1.31
N GLU A 144 -4.04 -5.23 0.63
CA GLU A 144 -4.40 -5.04 -0.78
C GLU A 144 -5.64 -4.17 -0.86
N SER A 145 -5.58 -3.09 -1.63
CA SER A 145 -6.75 -2.32 -2.02
C SER A 145 -7.13 -2.67 -3.45
N THR A 146 -8.41 -2.94 -3.70
CA THR A 146 -8.94 -3.25 -5.02
C THR A 146 -10.14 -2.37 -5.33
N LYS A 147 -10.36 -2.11 -6.62
CA LYS A 147 -11.54 -1.43 -7.12
C LYS A 147 -12.13 -2.22 -8.26
N THR A 148 -13.45 -2.34 -8.24
CA THR A 148 -14.21 -2.97 -9.33
C THR A 148 -15.27 -2.00 -9.82
N TYR A 149 -15.34 -1.82 -11.13
CA TYR A 149 -16.44 -1.06 -11.73
C TYR A 149 -17.70 -1.92 -11.74
N LYS A 150 -18.77 -1.42 -11.16
CA LYS A 150 -20.09 -2.05 -11.20
C LYS A 150 -20.97 -1.26 -12.15
N ASP A 151 -21.17 -1.81 -13.33
CA ASP A 151 -22.19 -1.34 -14.26
C ASP A 151 -23.55 -1.96 -13.90
N PRO A 152 -24.54 -1.18 -13.45
CA PRO A 152 -25.89 -1.67 -13.16
C PRO A 152 -26.62 -2.18 -14.40
N ASN A 153 -26.12 -1.92 -15.61
CA ASN A 153 -26.76 -2.23 -16.88
C ASN A 153 -26.11 -3.43 -17.61
N ALA A 154 -25.01 -3.99 -17.09
CA ALA A 154 -24.23 -5.03 -17.76
C ALA A 154 -24.82 -6.46 -17.70
N SER A 155 -25.95 -6.70 -17.01
CA SER A 155 -26.59 -8.03 -16.94
C SER A 155 -28.11 -8.00 -17.07
N GLY A 156 -28.65 -8.64 -18.12
CA GLY A 156 -30.06 -9.03 -18.25
C GLY A 156 -31.06 -7.92 -18.65
N TRP A 157 -32.35 -8.31 -18.71
CA TRP A 157 -33.58 -7.61 -19.18
C TRP A 157 -33.71 -6.10 -18.85
N SER A 158 -32.91 -5.59 -17.92
CA SER A 158 -32.77 -4.16 -17.58
C SER A 158 -31.78 -3.40 -18.47
N SER A 159 -31.35 -3.96 -19.61
CA SER A 159 -30.74 -3.21 -20.73
C SER A 159 -31.77 -2.29 -21.40
N SER A 160 -32.68 -1.70 -20.62
CA SER A 160 -33.64 -0.74 -21.11
C SER A 160 -32.91 0.57 -21.35
N THR A 161 -33.16 1.17 -22.51
CA THR A 161 -32.65 2.47 -22.95
C THR A 161 -33.00 3.63 -22.01
N ASN A 162 -33.73 3.38 -20.91
CA ASN A 162 -34.26 4.37 -19.96
C ASN A 162 -33.73 4.21 -18.52
N THR A 163 -32.66 3.44 -18.29
CA THR A 163 -32.02 3.33 -16.97
C THR A 163 -31.19 4.57 -16.63
N THR A 164 -31.50 5.22 -15.50
CA THR A 164 -30.79 6.41 -15.00
C THR A 164 -29.63 6.08 -14.05
N LYS A 165 -29.41 4.79 -13.76
CA LYS A 165 -28.35 4.37 -12.81
C LYS A 165 -27.00 4.36 -13.52
N ARG A 166 -26.13 5.27 -13.09
CA ARG A 166 -24.72 5.31 -13.52
C ARG A 166 -23.92 4.21 -12.82
N GLY A 167 -23.00 3.58 -13.55
CA GLY A 167 -22.03 2.66 -12.95
C GLY A 167 -21.09 3.36 -11.98
N GLU A 168 -20.56 2.60 -11.02
CA GLU A 168 -19.71 3.13 -9.96
C GLU A 168 -18.55 2.20 -9.60
N TYR A 169 -17.41 2.76 -9.22
CA TYR A 169 -16.30 2.00 -8.65
C TYR A 169 -16.58 1.67 -7.18
N LYS A 170 -16.51 0.37 -6.84
CA LYS A 170 -16.57 -0.11 -5.45
C LYS A 170 -15.18 -0.48 -4.97
N SER A 171 -14.82 0.04 -3.79
CA SER A 171 -13.52 -0.24 -3.16
C SER A 171 -13.66 -1.41 -2.19
N SER A 172 -12.63 -2.25 -2.13
CA SER A 172 -12.51 -3.25 -1.07
C SER A 172 -11.07 -3.43 -0.65
N THR A 173 -10.86 -3.83 0.60
CA THR A 173 -9.55 -4.12 1.15
C THR A 173 -9.46 -5.56 1.61
N THR A 174 -8.31 -6.18 1.43
CA THR A 174 -8.00 -7.52 1.95
C THR A 174 -6.68 -7.47 2.72
N ALA A 175 -6.69 -7.96 3.95
CA ALA A 175 -5.48 -8.11 4.76
C ALA A 175 -4.80 -9.46 4.47
N TYR A 176 -3.47 -9.44 4.49
CA TYR A 176 -2.62 -10.62 4.37
C TYR A 176 -1.58 -10.61 5.49
N VAL A 177 -1.25 -11.80 5.98
CA VAL A 177 -0.16 -12.01 6.95
C VAL A 177 0.88 -12.97 6.38
N LEU A 178 2.15 -12.74 6.70
CA LEU A 178 3.24 -13.62 6.30
C LEU A 178 3.28 -14.85 7.24
N ASN A 179 3.22 -16.05 6.68
CA ASN A 179 3.28 -17.30 7.45
C ASN A 179 4.72 -17.85 7.58
N LYS A 180 4.90 -19.00 8.24
CA LYS A 180 6.20 -19.70 8.36
C LYS A 180 6.89 -20.01 7.02
N ASP A 181 6.11 -20.18 5.95
CA ASP A 181 6.61 -20.53 4.62
C ASP A 181 6.99 -19.28 3.81
N ASN A 182 7.03 -18.10 4.46
CA ASN A 182 7.25 -16.80 3.84
C ASN A 182 6.27 -16.50 2.71
N LYS A 183 5.02 -16.94 2.88
CA LYS A 183 3.90 -16.64 1.98
C LYS A 183 2.88 -15.74 2.65
N TYR A 184 2.39 -14.76 1.89
CA TYR A 184 1.27 -13.92 2.29
C TYR A 184 -0.04 -14.72 2.16
N VAL A 185 -0.68 -14.97 3.30
CA VAL A 185 -1.95 -15.68 3.42
C VAL A 185 -3.06 -14.69 3.70
N LYS A 186 -4.15 -14.76 2.94
CA LYS A 186 -5.33 -13.93 3.15
C LYS A 186 -5.98 -14.19 4.51
N VAL A 187 -6.29 -13.13 5.24
CA VAL A 187 -7.01 -13.22 6.51
C VAL A 187 -8.25 -12.33 6.52
N LYS A 188 -9.32 -12.85 7.13
CA LYS A 188 -10.44 -12.04 7.62
C LYS A 188 -10.15 -11.62 9.06
N TYR A 189 -10.75 -10.52 9.51
CA TYR A 189 -10.69 -10.05 10.90
C TYR A 189 -11.55 -10.94 11.81
N SER A 190 -11.06 -12.17 12.02
CA SER A 190 -11.66 -13.15 12.93
C SER A 190 -10.61 -14.14 13.41
N THR A 191 -10.73 -14.54 14.66
CA THR A 191 -9.85 -15.50 15.32
C THR A 191 -9.66 -16.78 14.52
N SER A 192 -10.74 -17.31 13.92
CA SER A 192 -10.68 -18.54 13.12
C SER A 192 -9.88 -18.38 11.84
N SER A 193 -9.99 -17.24 11.14
CA SER A 193 -9.24 -16.99 9.91
C SER A 193 -7.75 -16.80 10.20
N ILE A 194 -7.41 -16.04 11.23
CA ILE A 194 -6.01 -15.74 11.60
C ILE A 194 -5.31 -17.00 12.09
N ALA A 195 -5.96 -17.78 12.95
CA ALA A 195 -5.41 -19.05 13.42
C ALA A 195 -5.28 -20.10 12.29
N LYS A 196 -6.00 -19.96 11.18
CA LYS A 196 -5.80 -20.79 9.98
C LYS A 196 -4.56 -20.36 9.20
N ALA A 197 -4.27 -19.07 9.13
CA ALA A 197 -3.07 -18.56 8.47
C ALA A 197 -1.78 -18.98 9.20
N PHE A 198 -1.84 -19.10 10.54
CA PHE A 198 -0.77 -19.62 11.39
C PHE A 198 -1.07 -21.07 11.82
N SER A 199 -1.25 -21.96 10.85
CA SER A 199 -1.71 -23.34 11.09
C SER A 199 -0.78 -24.16 12.00
N ASP A 200 0.52 -23.85 11.97
CA ASP A 200 1.61 -24.43 12.76
C ASP A 200 1.57 -24.06 14.25
N LYS A 201 1.01 -22.89 14.60
CA LYS A 201 0.86 -22.39 15.98
C LYS A 201 -0.60 -22.04 16.29
N LYS A 202 -1.53 -22.77 15.68
CA LYS A 202 -2.97 -22.46 15.71
C LYS A 202 -3.56 -22.42 17.11
N LYS A 203 -3.13 -23.30 18.02
CA LYS A 203 -3.68 -23.39 19.39
C LYS A 203 -3.21 -22.22 20.23
N GLU A 204 -1.93 -21.87 20.11
CA GLU A 204 -1.22 -20.80 20.78
C GLU A 204 -1.83 -19.44 20.39
N ILE A 205 -2.05 -19.22 19.09
CA ILE A 205 -2.67 -17.98 18.57
C ILE A 205 -4.09 -17.80 19.12
N LYS A 206 -4.91 -18.86 19.10
CA LYS A 206 -6.27 -18.79 19.67
C LYS A 206 -6.24 -18.51 21.17
N ALA A 207 -5.35 -19.16 21.91
CA ALA A 207 -5.20 -18.97 23.34
C ALA A 207 -4.76 -17.53 23.66
N PHE A 208 -3.81 -16.98 22.90
CA PHE A 208 -3.33 -15.61 23.07
C PHE A 208 -4.43 -14.58 22.82
N ILE A 209 -5.13 -14.66 21.68
CA ILE A 209 -6.24 -13.75 21.33
C ILE A 209 -7.30 -13.75 22.44
N LYS A 210 -7.68 -14.94 22.94
CA LYS A 210 -8.65 -15.07 24.04
C LYS A 210 -8.12 -14.51 25.35
N LYS A 211 -6.88 -14.84 25.73
CA LYS A 211 -6.25 -14.41 26.99
C LYS A 211 -6.10 -12.89 27.07
N GLN A 212 -5.74 -12.27 25.95
CA GLN A 212 -5.54 -10.83 25.85
C GLN A 212 -6.82 -10.07 25.47
N ASN A 213 -7.94 -10.78 25.29
CA ASN A 213 -9.22 -10.22 24.87
C ASN A 213 -9.10 -9.28 23.65
N ILE A 214 -8.30 -9.68 22.65
CA ILE A 214 -8.04 -8.85 21.47
C ILE A 214 -9.29 -8.80 20.60
N LYS A 215 -9.84 -7.60 20.44
CA LYS A 215 -10.82 -7.30 19.41
C LYS A 215 -10.10 -7.12 18.08
N ILE A 216 -10.63 -7.70 17.01
CA ILE A 216 -9.98 -7.73 15.70
C ILE A 216 -10.96 -7.11 14.72
N ASP A 217 -10.89 -5.79 14.57
CA ASP A 217 -11.75 -5.01 13.70
C ASP A 217 -11.00 -4.54 12.45
N ASP A 218 -9.69 -4.34 12.55
CA ASP A 218 -8.86 -3.87 11.45
C ASP A 218 -7.46 -4.52 11.39
N ALA A 219 -6.62 -3.98 10.50
CA ALA A 219 -5.27 -4.49 10.29
C ALA A 219 -4.27 -4.10 11.39
N ALA A 220 -4.51 -3.01 12.13
CA ALA A 220 -3.67 -2.63 13.26
C ALA A 220 -3.82 -3.63 14.41
N ASP A 221 -5.01 -4.17 14.61
CA ASP A 221 -5.29 -5.22 15.61
C ASP A 221 -4.55 -6.53 15.31
N LEU A 222 -4.10 -6.75 14.07
CA LEU A 222 -3.29 -7.91 13.71
C LEU A 222 -1.86 -7.83 14.25
N ILE A 223 -1.32 -6.62 14.45
CA ILE A 223 0.07 -6.39 14.86
C ILE A 223 0.46 -7.19 16.11
N PRO A 224 -0.24 -7.06 17.25
CA PRO A 224 0.12 -7.82 18.46
C PRO A 224 0.01 -9.34 18.27
N ILE A 225 -0.89 -9.82 17.42
CA ILE A 225 -1.07 -11.24 17.14
C ILE A 225 0.11 -11.78 16.31
N VAL A 226 0.51 -11.04 15.28
CA VAL A 226 1.64 -11.41 14.41
C VAL A 226 2.96 -11.29 15.15
N ASP A 227 3.16 -10.25 15.96
CA ASP A 227 4.37 -10.13 16.79
C ASP A 227 4.45 -11.28 17.82
N TYR A 228 3.31 -11.68 18.41
CA TYR A 228 3.27 -12.85 19.27
C TYR A 228 3.63 -14.14 18.52
N TYR A 229 3.09 -14.35 17.31
CA TYR A 229 3.43 -15.49 16.46
C TYR A 229 4.94 -15.64 16.28
N TYR A 230 5.63 -14.54 15.91
CA TYR A 230 7.09 -14.54 15.71
C TYR A 230 7.90 -14.60 17.02
N SER A 231 7.27 -14.40 18.18
CA SER A 231 7.92 -14.55 19.48
C SER A 231 7.94 -16.01 19.98
N ILE A 232 7.10 -16.87 19.42
CA ILE A 232 7.02 -18.29 19.78
C ILE A 232 8.14 -19.04 19.05
N LYS A 233 8.99 -19.73 19.82
CA LYS A 233 10.03 -20.61 19.29
C LYS A 233 9.45 -21.93 18.72
#